data_AF-W8P3R2-F1
#
_entry.id   AF-W8P3R2-F1
#
_cell.length_a   1.000
_cell.length_b   1.000
_cell.length_c   1.000
_cell.angle_alpha   90.00
_cell.angle_beta   90.00
_cell.angle_gamma   90.00
#
_symmetry.space_group_name_H-M   'P 1'
#
loop_
_entity.id
_entity.type
_entity.pdbx_description
1 polymer ?
#
loop_
_entity_poly.entity_id
_entity_poly.type
_entity_poly.pdbx_seq_one_letter_code
_entity_poly.pdbx_strand_id
1 'polypeptide(L)'
;IEGHAKISVYLDDAGEVENARFHVVEFRGFEKFCEGRPMFEMAGITARICGICPVSHLLASAKTGDKILAVQVPPAGEKLRRMMNLAQLTQSHALSFFHLSSPDFLIGWDSDPAKRNIFGLIASDPDLARGGIRLRQFGQTVIELLGAKKIHAAWSIPGGV
;
A
#
# COMPACT_ATOMS: atom_id res chain seq x y z
N ILE A 1 3.33 7.71 -7.68
CA ILE A 1 3.32 6.23 -7.56
C ILE A 1 4.00 5.82 -6.26
N GLU A 2 3.89 4.56 -5.85
CA GLU A 2 4.78 4.00 -4.83
C GLU A 2 5.92 3.22 -5.51
N GLY A 3 7.11 3.24 -4.91
CA GLY A 3 8.32 2.66 -5.47
C GLY A 3 8.96 3.50 -6.57
N HIS A 4 10.03 2.95 -7.17
CA HIS A 4 10.78 3.61 -8.22
C HIS A 4 10.58 2.93 -9.57
N ALA A 5 10.13 3.72 -10.54
CA ALA A 5 9.96 3.29 -11.91
C ALA A 5 10.25 4.43 -12.88
N LYS A 6 10.55 4.08 -14.13
CA LYS A 6 10.67 5.03 -15.24
C LYS A 6 10.00 4.49 -16.49
N ILE A 7 9.60 5.40 -17.37
CA ILE A 7 9.09 5.07 -18.71
C ILE A 7 10.11 5.58 -19.73
N SER A 8 10.50 4.75 -20.67
CA SER A 8 11.34 5.12 -21.81
C SER A 8 10.52 5.00 -23.09
N VAL A 9 10.44 6.09 -23.85
CA VAL A 9 9.77 6.15 -25.15
C VAL A 9 10.84 6.28 -26.22
N TYR A 10 10.81 5.40 -27.21
CA TYR A 10 11.77 5.32 -28.31
C TYR A 10 11.06 5.77 -29.59
N LEU A 11 11.70 6.67 -30.31
CA LEU A 11 11.19 7.23 -31.56
C LEU A 11 12.00 6.68 -32.74
N ASP A 12 11.35 6.49 -33.88
CA ASP A 12 12.01 6.17 -35.14
C ASP A 12 12.64 7.42 -35.80
N ASP A 13 13.25 7.23 -36.98
CA ASP A 13 13.85 8.31 -37.75
C ASP A 13 12.84 9.37 -38.24
N ALA A 14 11.55 9.01 -38.33
CA ALA A 14 10.47 9.94 -38.68
C ALA A 14 9.96 10.75 -37.46
N GLY A 15 10.41 10.42 -36.25
CA GLY A 15 9.97 11.02 -34.99
C GLY A 15 8.70 10.39 -34.42
N GLU A 16 8.23 9.27 -34.97
CA GLU A 16 7.05 8.54 -34.51
C GLU A 16 7.42 7.54 -33.42
N VAL A 17 6.47 7.24 -32.52
CA VAL A 17 6.71 6.30 -31.41
C VAL A 17 6.87 4.87 -31.95
N GLU A 18 8.09 4.34 -31.87
CA GLU A 18 8.39 2.94 -32.21
C GLU A 18 8.15 2.01 -31.02
N ASN A 19 8.50 2.45 -29.80
CA ASN A 19 8.42 1.60 -28.61
C ASN A 19 8.22 2.43 -27.32
N ALA A 20 7.58 1.82 -26.33
CA ALA A 20 7.51 2.36 -24.96
C ALA A 20 7.74 1.24 -23.94
N ARG A 21 8.62 1.49 -22.97
CA ARG A 21 9.00 0.51 -21.94
C ARG A 21 8.76 1.08 -20.55
N PHE A 22 8.11 0.29 -19.69
CA PHE A 22 7.99 0.55 -18.26
C PHE A 22 9.05 -0.25 -17.50
N HIS A 23 9.88 0.45 -16.73
CA HIS A 23 10.97 -0.14 -15.97
C HIS A 23 10.71 0.01 -14.48
N VAL A 24 10.65 -1.11 -13.74
CA VAL A 24 10.75 -1.11 -12.28
C VAL A 24 12.23 -1.30 -11.93
N VAL A 25 12.83 -0.34 -11.22
CA VAL A 25 14.29 -0.23 -11.10
C VAL A 25 14.83 -0.61 -9.72
N GLU A 26 13.97 -1.12 -8.84
CA GLU A 26 14.34 -1.53 -7.48
C GLU A 26 14.30 -3.05 -7.30
N PHE A 27 15.27 -3.55 -6.53
CA PHE A 27 15.33 -4.95 -6.11
C PHE A 27 15.84 -5.03 -4.66
N ARG A 28 15.17 -5.84 -3.83
CA ARG A 28 15.50 -6.04 -2.40
C ARG A 28 15.70 -7.51 -2.00
N GLY A 29 15.34 -8.47 -2.84
CA GLY A 29 15.61 -9.90 -2.61
C GLY A 29 14.95 -10.53 -1.37
N PHE A 30 13.73 -10.11 -1.01
CA PHE A 30 13.01 -10.61 0.18
C PHE A 30 12.92 -12.12 0.25
N GLU A 31 12.63 -12.77 -0.87
CA GLU A 31 12.49 -14.23 -0.95
C GLU A 31 13.77 -14.94 -0.53
N LYS A 32 14.94 -14.45 -0.97
CA LYS A 32 16.22 -15.09 -0.69
C LYS A 32 16.67 -14.88 0.76
N PHE A 33 16.57 -13.67 1.29
CA PHE A 33 17.05 -13.41 2.66
C PHE A 33 16.12 -13.98 3.74
N CYS A 34 14.88 -14.32 3.38
CA CYS A 34 13.95 -15.01 4.29
C CYS A 34 14.30 -16.49 4.48
N GLU A 35 15.10 -17.09 3.60
CA GLU A 35 15.57 -18.47 3.79
C GLU A 35 16.35 -18.63 5.10
N GLY A 36 16.08 -19.71 5.83
CA GLY A 36 16.72 -20.01 7.12
C GLY A 36 16.20 -19.18 8.31
N ARG A 37 15.29 -18.23 8.09
CA ARG A 37 14.70 -17.45 9.18
C ARG A 37 13.55 -18.19 9.87
N PRO A 38 13.36 -17.99 11.19
CA PRO A 38 12.18 -18.49 11.88
C PRO A 38 10.89 -17.94 11.26
N MET A 39 9.92 -18.83 11.05
CA MET A 39 8.60 -18.46 10.52
C MET A 39 7.93 -17.30 11.28
N PHE A 40 8.11 -17.25 12.61
CA PHE A 40 7.48 -16.24 13.46
C PHE A 40 8.00 -14.81 13.19
N GLU A 41 9.15 -14.65 12.53
CA GLU A 41 9.65 -13.34 12.09
C GLU A 41 8.97 -12.84 10.81
N MET A 42 8.36 -13.74 10.03
CA MET A 42 7.96 -13.45 8.64
C MET A 42 6.93 -12.33 8.56
N ALA A 43 5.97 -12.26 9.49
CA ALA A 43 4.97 -11.21 9.50
C ALA A 43 5.61 -9.83 9.73
N GLY A 44 6.61 -9.77 10.62
CA GLY A 44 7.43 -8.59 10.83
C GLY A 44 8.23 -8.22 9.58
N ILE A 45 8.96 -9.16 9.01
CA ILE A 45 9.84 -8.92 7.86
C ILE A 45 9.04 -8.50 6.63
N THR A 46 8.05 -9.29 6.22
CA THR A 46 7.28 -9.05 4.99
C THR A 46 6.49 -7.75 5.04
N ALA A 47 6.04 -7.30 6.23
CA ALA A 47 5.41 -5.98 6.37
C ALA A 47 6.32 -4.83 5.91
N ARG A 48 7.65 -5.01 5.82
CA ARG A 48 8.61 -3.99 5.34
C ARG A 48 8.82 -4.03 3.82
N ILE A 49 8.11 -4.90 3.11
CA ILE A 49 8.10 -4.88 1.64
C ILE A 49 7.49 -3.56 1.15
N CYS A 50 6.44 -3.04 1.77
CA CYS A 50 5.81 -1.80 1.34
C CYS A 50 5.34 -0.97 2.54
N GLY A 51 5.51 0.36 2.46
CA GLY A 51 5.02 1.30 3.47
C GLY A 51 3.52 1.57 3.38
N ILE A 52 2.88 1.29 2.24
CA ILE A 52 1.45 1.52 2.01
C ILE A 52 0.63 0.28 2.35
N CYS A 53 1.07 -0.92 1.98
CA CYS A 53 0.35 -2.19 2.20
C CYS A 53 0.96 -3.14 3.26
N PRO A 54 1.51 -2.66 4.38
CA PRO A 54 2.17 -3.52 5.35
C PRO A 54 1.21 -4.52 6.01
N VAL A 55 -0.07 -4.15 6.22
CA VAL A 55 -1.09 -5.05 6.78
C VAL A 55 -1.37 -6.21 5.83
N SER A 56 -1.42 -5.98 4.51
CA SER A 56 -1.64 -7.04 3.54
C SER A 56 -0.53 -8.09 3.60
N HIS A 57 0.73 -7.65 3.69
CA HIS A 57 1.88 -8.53 3.86
C HIS A 57 1.86 -9.27 5.20
N LEU A 58 1.58 -8.54 6.30
CA LEU A 58 1.44 -9.12 7.65
C LEU A 58 0.42 -10.25 7.68
N LEU A 59 -0.79 -9.99 7.18
CA LEU A 59 -1.90 -10.96 7.17
C LEU A 59 -1.61 -12.13 6.23
N ALA A 60 -0.99 -11.88 5.07
CA ALA A 60 -0.57 -12.95 4.18
C ALA A 60 0.44 -13.88 4.86
N SER A 61 1.42 -13.30 5.56
CA SER A 61 2.43 -14.05 6.31
C SER A 61 1.83 -14.84 7.47
N ALA A 62 0.95 -14.22 8.26
CA ALA A 62 0.26 -14.91 9.36
C ALA A 62 -0.62 -16.06 8.86
N LYS A 63 -1.35 -15.88 7.74
CA LYS A 63 -2.13 -16.95 7.11
C LYS A 63 -1.27 -18.10 6.60
N THR A 64 -0.08 -17.83 6.12
CA THR A 64 0.90 -18.88 5.77
C THR A 64 1.36 -19.62 7.02
N GLY A 65 1.56 -18.90 8.13
CA GLY A 65 1.80 -19.48 9.45
C GLY A 65 0.71 -20.43 9.93
N ASP A 66 -0.56 -20.01 9.82
CA ASP A 66 -1.69 -20.86 10.20
C ASP A 66 -1.66 -22.20 9.45
N LYS A 67 -1.36 -22.16 8.14
CA LYS A 67 -1.28 -23.35 7.29
C LYS A 67 -0.14 -24.28 7.70
N ILE A 68 1.05 -23.73 7.96
CA ILE A 68 2.23 -24.52 8.33
C ILE A 68 2.05 -25.19 9.69
N LEU A 69 1.40 -24.52 10.63
CA LEU A 69 1.09 -25.08 11.94
C LEU A 69 -0.18 -25.94 11.95
N ALA A 70 -0.89 -26.04 10.83
CA ALA A 70 -2.18 -26.71 10.69
C ALA A 70 -3.21 -26.28 11.75
N VAL A 71 -3.24 -24.99 12.08
CA VAL A 71 -4.16 -24.41 13.07
C VAL A 71 -5.33 -23.71 12.41
N GLN A 72 -6.50 -23.81 13.04
CA GLN A 72 -7.68 -23.05 12.64
C GLN A 72 -7.81 -21.79 13.50
N VAL A 73 -7.83 -20.64 12.84
CA VAL A 73 -8.02 -19.35 13.52
C VAL A 73 -9.44 -19.31 14.11
N PRO A 74 -9.62 -18.93 15.39
CA PRO A 74 -10.94 -18.77 15.99
C PRO A 74 -11.79 -17.73 15.23
N PRO A 75 -13.13 -17.85 15.22
CA PRO A 75 -14.00 -16.93 14.49
C PRO A 75 -13.80 -15.44 14.84
N ALA A 76 -13.45 -15.13 16.09
CA ALA A 76 -13.11 -13.78 16.50
C ALA A 76 -11.82 -13.26 15.83
N GLY A 77 -10.76 -14.09 15.80
CA GLY A 77 -9.49 -13.76 15.15
C GLY A 77 -9.65 -13.54 13.64
N GLU A 78 -10.48 -14.34 12.97
CA GLU A 78 -10.78 -14.14 11.55
C GLU A 78 -11.45 -12.79 11.28
N LYS A 79 -12.48 -12.45 12.07
CA LYS A 79 -13.20 -11.16 11.96
C LYS A 79 -12.28 -9.97 12.21
N LEU A 80 -11.39 -10.09 13.19
CA LEU A 80 -10.39 -9.08 13.55
C LEU A 80 -9.37 -8.86 12.43
N ARG A 81 -8.81 -9.93 11.86
CA ARG A 81 -7.93 -9.84 10.67
C ARG A 81 -8.66 -9.26 9.46
N ARG A 82 -9.93 -9.62 9.25
CA ARG A 82 -10.75 -9.07 8.16
C ARG A 82 -11.00 -7.58 8.34
N MET A 83 -11.31 -7.12 9.55
CA MET A 83 -11.48 -5.69 9.86
C MET A 83 -10.18 -4.92 9.58
N MET A 84 -9.04 -5.45 10.02
CA MET A 84 -7.73 -4.84 9.75
C MET A 84 -7.45 -4.74 8.24
N ASN A 85 -7.77 -5.77 7.47
CA ASN A 85 -7.60 -5.77 6.02
C ASN A 85 -8.53 -4.76 5.32
N LEU A 86 -9.78 -4.65 5.76
CA LEU A 86 -10.72 -3.66 5.21
C LEU A 86 -10.25 -2.23 5.51
N ALA A 87 -9.74 -1.98 6.71
CA ALA A 87 -9.15 -0.69 7.07
C ALA A 87 -7.91 -0.36 6.20
N GLN A 88 -7.07 -1.37 5.93
CA GLN A 88 -5.93 -1.28 5.02
C GLN A 88 -6.36 -0.92 3.59
N LEU A 89 -7.41 -1.55 3.06
CA LEU A 89 -7.97 -1.21 1.75
C LEU A 89 -8.50 0.22 1.72
N THR A 90 -9.29 0.62 2.72
CA THR A 90 -9.85 1.98 2.83
C THR A 90 -8.75 3.03 2.81
N GLN A 91 -7.73 2.91 3.66
CA GLN A 91 -6.67 3.92 3.71
C GLN A 91 -5.80 3.92 2.45
N SER A 92 -5.56 2.75 1.85
CA SER A 92 -4.73 2.63 0.65
C SER A 92 -5.42 3.20 -0.57
N HIS A 93 -6.73 2.96 -0.74
CA HIS A 93 -7.50 3.52 -1.84
C HIS A 93 -7.68 5.04 -1.67
N ALA A 94 -7.93 5.51 -0.45
CA ALA A 94 -7.98 6.94 -0.16
C ALA A 94 -6.64 7.63 -0.47
N LEU A 95 -5.52 7.01 -0.08
CA LEU A 95 -4.18 7.51 -0.44
C LEU A 95 -4.00 7.57 -1.96
N SER A 96 -4.24 6.44 -2.65
CA SER A 96 -4.02 6.34 -4.10
C SER A 96 -4.85 7.36 -4.86
N PHE A 97 -6.14 7.45 -4.58
CA PHE A 97 -7.01 8.37 -5.29
C PHE A 97 -6.69 9.82 -4.94
N PHE A 98 -6.80 10.22 -3.67
CA PHE A 98 -6.77 11.64 -3.31
C PHE A 98 -5.36 12.26 -3.28
N HIS A 99 -4.32 11.46 -3.07
CA HIS A 99 -2.95 12.00 -2.99
C HIS A 99 -2.17 11.81 -4.29
N LEU A 100 -2.52 10.81 -5.10
CA LEU A 100 -1.77 10.48 -6.31
C LEU A 100 -2.55 10.77 -7.58
N SER A 101 -3.75 10.22 -7.74
CA SER A 101 -4.46 10.25 -9.03
C SER A 101 -5.37 11.46 -9.23
N SER A 102 -6.01 11.96 -8.18
CA SER A 102 -7.02 13.01 -8.30
C SER A 102 -6.48 14.35 -8.80
N PRO A 103 -5.22 14.78 -8.55
CA PRO A 103 -4.71 16.00 -9.16
C PRO A 103 -4.74 15.95 -10.69
N ASP A 104 -4.40 14.79 -11.29
CA ASP A 104 -4.48 14.64 -12.74
C ASP A 104 -5.93 14.72 -13.24
N PHE A 105 -6.85 14.00 -12.59
CA PHE A 105 -8.26 13.95 -13.02
C PHE A 105 -9.06 15.24 -12.76
N LEU A 106 -8.81 15.93 -11.65
CA LEU A 106 -9.66 17.04 -11.19
C LEU A 106 -9.09 18.42 -11.51
N ILE A 107 -7.76 18.56 -11.54
CA ILE A 107 -7.09 19.82 -11.92
C ILE A 107 -6.81 19.84 -13.43
N GLY A 108 -6.57 18.66 -14.03
CA GLY A 108 -6.42 18.47 -15.47
C GLY A 108 -5.02 17.99 -15.88
N TRP A 109 -4.97 17.24 -16.97
CA TRP A 109 -3.77 16.54 -17.45
C TRP A 109 -2.72 17.50 -18.00
N ASP A 110 -3.13 18.68 -18.49
CA ASP A 110 -2.25 19.72 -19.01
C ASP A 110 -2.00 20.85 -17.98
N SER A 111 -2.42 20.66 -16.73
CA SER A 111 -2.20 21.66 -15.67
C SER A 111 -0.71 21.78 -15.30
N ASP A 112 -0.33 22.97 -14.83
CA ASP A 112 1.02 23.28 -14.35
C ASP A 112 1.53 22.21 -13.36
N PRO A 113 2.64 21.51 -13.65
CA PRO A 113 3.19 20.48 -12.76
C PRO A 113 3.45 20.96 -11.32
N ALA A 114 3.74 22.25 -11.12
CA ALA A 114 3.91 22.82 -9.78
C ALA A 114 2.60 22.82 -8.96
N LYS A 115 1.45 22.75 -9.64
CA LYS A 115 0.11 22.71 -9.05
C LYS A 115 -0.58 21.36 -9.18
N ARG A 116 -0.18 20.49 -10.11
CA ARG A 116 -0.76 19.15 -10.33
C ARG A 116 -0.34 18.15 -9.26
N ASN A 117 -0.69 18.44 -8.01
CA ASN A 117 -0.39 17.67 -6.82
C ASN A 117 -1.45 17.94 -5.73
N ILE A 118 -1.31 17.28 -4.58
CA ILE A 118 -2.27 17.42 -3.48
C ILE A 118 -2.43 18.85 -2.97
N PHE A 119 -1.39 19.69 -3.02
CA PHE A 119 -1.49 21.08 -2.54
C PHE A 119 -2.30 21.94 -3.51
N GLY A 120 -2.15 21.73 -4.82
CA GLY A 120 -3.05 22.37 -5.78
C GLY A 120 -4.49 21.90 -5.63
N LEU A 121 -4.69 20.61 -5.32
CA LEU A 121 -6.03 20.10 -5.04
C LEU A 121 -6.63 20.79 -3.80
N ILE A 122 -5.87 20.91 -2.70
CA ILE A 122 -6.28 21.63 -1.49
C ILE A 122 -6.62 23.08 -1.80
N ALA A 123 -5.86 23.76 -2.65
CA ALA A 123 -6.14 25.14 -3.04
C ALA A 123 -7.41 25.27 -3.90
N SER A 124 -7.69 24.27 -4.75
CA SER A 124 -8.86 24.27 -5.64
C SER A 124 -10.16 23.84 -4.94
N ASP A 125 -10.11 22.81 -4.11
CA ASP A 125 -11.25 22.24 -3.39
C ASP A 125 -10.77 21.70 -2.02
N PRO A 126 -10.72 22.57 -1.00
CA PRO A 126 -10.26 22.19 0.33
C PRO A 126 -11.11 21.10 0.98
N ASP A 127 -12.41 21.05 0.69
CA ASP A 127 -13.34 20.13 1.34
C ASP A 127 -13.19 18.72 0.78
N LEU A 128 -13.05 18.58 -0.54
CA LEU A 128 -12.74 17.30 -1.18
C LEU A 128 -11.40 16.75 -0.73
N ALA A 129 -10.35 17.59 -0.72
CA ALA A 129 -9.03 17.18 -0.23
C ALA A 129 -9.07 16.74 1.24
N ARG A 130 -9.76 17.50 2.09
CA ARG A 130 -9.95 17.16 3.51
C ARG A 130 -10.72 15.86 3.68
N GLY A 131 -11.73 15.59 2.85
CA GLY A 131 -12.47 14.34 2.81
C GLY A 131 -11.56 13.14 2.57
N GLY A 132 -10.68 13.23 1.57
CA GLY A 132 -9.69 12.19 1.26
C GLY A 132 -8.70 11.93 2.40
N ILE A 133 -8.17 13.00 3.01
CA ILE A 133 -7.27 12.90 4.17
C ILE A 133 -7.96 12.21 5.35
N ARG A 134 -9.21 12.59 5.65
CA ARG A 134 -10.00 11.99 6.75
C ARG A 134 -10.34 10.53 6.48
N LEU A 135 -10.65 10.15 5.25
CA LEU A 135 -10.91 8.75 4.90
C LEU A 135 -9.66 7.90 5.09
N ARG A 136 -8.48 8.41 4.69
CA ARG A 136 -7.20 7.76 4.97
C ARG A 136 -6.93 7.66 6.48
N GLN A 137 -7.19 8.74 7.22
CA GLN A 137 -7.05 8.77 8.67
C GLN A 137 -7.92 7.71 9.35
N PHE A 138 -9.19 7.58 8.94
CA PHE A 138 -10.11 6.58 9.48
C PHE A 138 -9.55 5.15 9.35
N GLY A 139 -9.13 4.75 8.15
CA GLY A 139 -8.55 3.42 7.96
C GLY A 139 -7.28 3.22 8.78
N GLN A 140 -6.41 4.23 8.85
CA GLN A 140 -5.19 4.17 9.68
C GLN A 140 -5.49 4.09 11.18
N THR A 141 -6.51 4.80 11.66
CA THR A 141 -6.94 4.74 13.06
C THR A 141 -7.49 3.36 13.42
N VAL A 142 -8.26 2.72 12.53
CA VAL A 142 -8.70 1.33 12.78
C VAL A 142 -7.52 0.37 12.83
N ILE A 143 -6.53 0.53 11.94
CA ILE A 143 -5.29 -0.28 11.98
C ILE A 143 -4.53 -0.06 13.29
N GLU A 144 -4.43 1.18 13.76
CA GLU A 144 -3.76 1.53 15.02
C GLU A 144 -4.50 0.98 16.25
N LEU A 145 -5.83 1.07 16.27
CA LEU A 145 -6.65 0.51 17.35
C LEU A 145 -6.48 -1.00 17.49
N LEU A 146 -6.38 -1.71 16.37
CA LEU A 146 -6.19 -3.15 16.35
C LEU A 146 -4.72 -3.53 16.59
N GLY A 147 -3.78 -2.82 15.98
CA GLY A 147 -2.38 -3.24 15.85
C GLY A 147 -1.36 -2.37 16.59
N ALA A 148 -1.82 -1.46 17.45
CA ALA A 148 -1.06 -0.48 18.23
C ALA A 148 -0.22 0.53 17.43
N LYS A 149 -0.10 0.36 16.11
CA LYS A 149 0.65 1.25 15.20
C LYS A 149 -0.09 1.34 13.87
N LYS A 150 -0.01 2.50 13.22
CA LYS A 150 -0.56 2.73 11.87
C LYS A 150 0.18 1.93 10.79
N ILE A 151 1.51 1.87 10.91
CA ILE A 151 2.39 1.28 9.88
C ILE A 151 3.22 0.19 10.55
N HIS A 152 3.29 -0.97 9.88
CA HIS A 152 4.02 -2.15 10.35
C HIS A 152 3.57 -2.67 11.74
N ALA A 153 2.26 -2.63 12.00
CA ALA A 153 1.64 -3.23 13.19
C ALA A 153 1.94 -4.73 13.28
N ALA A 154 2.65 -5.16 14.31
CA ALA A 154 3.01 -6.56 14.55
C ALA A 154 1.94 -7.23 15.43
N TRP A 155 0.74 -7.40 14.90
CA TRP A 155 -0.42 -7.89 15.67
C TRP A 155 -0.92 -9.27 15.24
N SER A 156 -1.06 -9.51 13.94
CA SER A 156 -1.48 -10.82 13.44
C SER A 156 -0.35 -11.84 13.55
N ILE A 157 -0.60 -12.95 14.23
CA ILE A 157 0.34 -14.07 14.44
C ILE A 157 -0.28 -15.39 13.99
N PRO A 158 0.51 -16.45 13.71
CA PRO A 158 -0.04 -17.78 13.44
C PRO A 158 -1.00 -18.23 14.56
N GLY A 159 -2.19 -18.69 14.22
CA GLY A 159 -3.26 -19.10 15.14
C GLY A 159 -4.28 -17.99 15.46
N GLY A 160 -4.00 -16.72 15.14
CA GLY A 160 -4.98 -15.64 15.33
C GLY A 160 -4.41 -14.23 15.34
N VAL A 161 -4.71 -13.51 16.43
CA VAL A 161 -4.28 -12.15 16.76
C VAL A 161 -4.00 -12.07 18.25
#